data_AF-A0A3D4UGV6-F1
#
_entry.id   AF-A0A3D4UGV6-F1
#
_cell.length_a   1.000
_cell.length_b   1.000
_cell.length_c   1.000
_cell.angle_alpha   90.00
_cell.angle_beta   90.00
_cell.angle_gamma   90.00
#
_symmetry.space_group_name_H-M   'P 1'
#
loop_
_entity.id
_entity.type
_entity.pdbx_description
1 polymer ?
#
loop_
_entity_poly.entity_id
_entity_poly.type
_entity_poly.pdbx_seq_one_letter_code
_entity_poly.pdbx_strand_id
1 'polypeptide(L)' 'MGKIIGIDLGTTNSVVAVMEGEDPKVLINSSGNRTTPSVVGFTDKGERLVGQQAKHQQVTNPKNTVFSIKRFM' A
#
# COMPACT_ATOMS: atom_id res chain seq x y z
N MET A 1 5.00 25.26 2.35
CA MET A 1 4.83 24.70 0.98
C MET A 1 5.13 23.21 1.07
N GLY A 2 4.23 22.33 0.63
CA GLY A 2 4.40 20.87 0.76
C GLY A 2 5.41 20.30 -0.25
N LYS A 3 6.02 19.15 0.05
CA LYS A 3 6.82 18.39 -0.92
C LYS A 3 5.90 17.68 -1.91
N ILE A 4 6.22 17.72 -3.21
CA ILE A 4 5.60 16.83 -4.20
C ILE A 4 6.17 15.42 -3.98
N ILE A 5 5.29 14.41 -4.03
CA ILE A 5 5.66 13.00 -3.87
C ILE A 5 5.42 12.24 -5.17
N GLY A 6 6.27 11.26 -5.45
CA GLY A 6 6.06 10.28 -6.52
C GLY A 6 5.45 9.01 -5.95
N ILE A 7 4.33 8.56 -6.51
CA ILE A 7 3.68 7.30 -6.13
C ILE A 7 3.68 6.37 -7.33
N ASP A 8 4.36 5.23 -7.20
CA ASP A 8 4.11 4.08 -8.06
C ASP A 8 2.94 3.29 -7.45
N LEU A 9 1.77 3.42 -8.07
CA LEU A 9 0.57 2.68 -7.69
C LEU A 9 0.50 1.39 -8.51
N GLY A 10 1.23 0.35 -8.11
CA GLY A 10 1.31 -0.91 -8.85
C GLY A 10 0.17 -1.90 -8.53
N THR A 11 0.02 -2.92 -9.38
CA THR A 11 -1.02 -3.96 -9.20
C THR A 11 -0.83 -4.79 -7.94
N THR A 12 0.42 -5.14 -7.63
CA THR A 12 0.76 -6.04 -6.50
C THR A 12 1.35 -5.27 -5.32
N ASN A 13 2.24 -4.31 -5.61
CA ASN A 13 2.88 -3.46 -4.61
C ASN A 13 2.84 -2.02 -5.08
N SER A 14 2.92 -1.10 -4.12
CA SER A 14 3.04 0.33 -4.34
C SER A 14 4.24 0.88 -3.60
N VAL A 15 4.80 1.98 -4.11
CA VAL A 15 5.99 2.67 -3.58
C VAL A 15 5.74 4.17 -3.55
N VAL A 16 6.32 4.85 -2.56
CA VAL A 16 6.33 6.32 -2.51
C VAL A 16 7.76 6.83 -2.36
N ALA A 17 8.08 7.88 -3.09
CA ALA A 17 9.36 8.56 -3.07
C ALA A 17 9.20 10.09 -3.01
N VAL A 18 10.25 10.76 -2.55
CA VAL A 18 10.39 12.22 -2.52
C VAL A 18 11.76 12.60 -3.05
N MET A 19 11.90 13.82 -3.58
CA MET A 19 13.22 14.40 -3.82
C MET A 19 13.80 14.93 -2.49
N GLU A 20 15.00 14.48 -2.13
CA GLU A 20 15.84 15.07 -1.08
C GLU A 20 17.04 15.75 -1.75
N GLY A 21 16.95 17.06 -1.95
CA GLY A 21 17.92 17.77 -2.79
C GLY A 21 17.75 17.36 -4.25
N GLU A 22 18.84 16.94 -4.89
CA GLU A 22 18.85 16.45 -6.28
C GLU A 22 18.58 14.93 -6.39
N ASP A 23 18.57 14.22 -5.26
CA ASP A 23 18.45 12.76 -5.24
C ASP A 23 17.03 12.27 -4.91
N PRO A 24 16.51 11.26 -5.62
CA PRO A 24 15.26 10.60 -5.27
C PRO A 24 15.46 9.64 -4.09
N LYS A 25 14.57 9.72 -3.09
CA LYS A 25 14.57 8.82 -1.94
C LYS A 25 13.23 8.11 -1.78
N VAL A 26 13.28 6.78 -1.84
CA VAL A 26 12.15 5.91 -1.48
C VAL A 26 11.94 5.95 0.03
N LEU A 27 10.70 6.16 0.46
CA LEU A 27 10.33 6.22 1.88
C LEU A 27 10.01 4.83 2.43
N ILE A 28 10.19 4.68 3.75
CA ILE A 28 9.83 3.48 4.49
C ILE A 28 8.42 3.68 5.05
N ASN A 29 7.54 2.68 4.88
CA ASN A 29 6.19 2.70 5.45
C ASN A 29 6.20 2.44 6.97
N SER A 30 5.05 2.56 7.62
CA SER A 30 4.90 2.33 9.07
C SER A 30 5.27 0.91 9.52
N SER A 31 5.39 -0.04 8.59
CA SER A 31 5.80 -1.42 8.84
C SER A 31 7.28 -1.70 8.53
N GLY A 32 8.09 -0.66 8.29
CA GLY A 32 9.53 -0.81 8.05
C GLY A 32 9.90 -1.24 6.63
N ASN A 33 8.97 -1.26 5.68
CA ASN A 33 9.20 -1.70 4.31
C ASN A 33 9.22 -0.54 3.30
N ARG A 34 10.04 -0.64 2.25
CA ARG A 34 10.08 0.33 1.13
C ARG A 34 8.96 0.15 0.12
N THR A 35 8.28 -0.99 0.14
CA THR A 35 7.11 -1.30 -0.68
C THR A 35 5.93 -1.61 0.24
N THR A 36 4.73 -1.33 -0.25
CA THR A 36 3.47 -1.65 0.44
C THR A 36 2.63 -2.54 -0.46
N PRO A 37 2.11 -3.70 0.00
CA PRO A 37 1.17 -4.48 -0.80
C PRO A 37 -0.03 -3.64 -1.23
N SER A 38 -0.42 -3.76 -2.49
CA SER A 38 -1.63 -3.11 -3.05
C SER A 38 -2.87 -3.91 -2.67
N VAL A 39 -3.12 -3.99 -1.36
CA VAL A 39 -4.17 -4.82 -0.75
C VAL A 39 -4.92 -3.99 0.29
N VAL A 40 -6.23 -4.06 0.26
CA VAL A 40 -7.14 -3.43 1.22
C VAL A 40 -8.04 -4.52 1.81
N GLY A 41 -8.19 -4.54 3.13
CA GLY A 41 -9.04 -5.50 3.83
C GLY A 41 -10.06 -4.78 4.71
N PHE A 42 -11.23 -5.35 4.88
CA PHE A 42 -12.26 -4.85 5.80
C PHE A 42 -12.53 -5.91 6.88
N THR A 43 -12.43 -5.52 8.15
CA THR A 43 -12.70 -6.42 9.28
C THR A 43 -14.19 -6.47 9.59
N ASP A 44 -14.64 -7.48 10.33
CA ASP A 44 -16.04 -7.61 10.76
C ASP A 44 -16.50 -6.47 11.67
N LYS A 45 -15.56 -5.74 12.27
CA LYS A 45 -15.81 -4.53 13.08
C LYS A 45 -15.91 -3.26 12.24
N GLY A 46 -15.80 -3.37 10.91
CA GLY A 46 -15.84 -2.23 9.99
C GLY A 46 -14.52 -1.47 9.87
N GLU A 47 -13.41 -2.01 10.40
CA GLU A 47 -12.10 -1.37 10.27
C GLU A 47 -11.48 -1.64 8.90
N ARG A 48 -10.82 -0.63 8.33
CA ARG A 48 -10.09 -0.75 7.06
C ARG A 48 -8.61 -0.98 7.30
N LEU A 49 -8.13 -2.15 6.89
CA LEU A 49 -6.72 -2.52 6.86
C LEU A 49 -6.12 -2.22 5.48
N VAL A 50 -4.85 -1.81 5.44
CA VAL A 50 -4.12 -1.52 4.20
C VAL A 50 -2.72 -2.13 4.26
N GLY A 51 -2.22 -2.61 3.12
CA GLY A 51 -0.85 -3.09 3.01
C GLY A 51 -0.64 -4.44 3.69
N GLN A 52 0.41 -4.54 4.51
CA GLN A 52 0.81 -5.83 5.11
C GLN A 52 -0.27 -6.41 6.02
N GLN A 53 -0.96 -5.58 6.81
CA GLN A 53 -2.03 -6.05 7.71
C GLN A 53 -3.19 -6.67 6.91
N ALA A 54 -3.59 -6.04 5.81
CA ALA A 54 -4.61 -6.58 4.92
C ALA A 54 -4.15 -7.89 4.24
N LYS A 55 -2.88 -7.93 3.80
CA LYS A 55 -2.28 -9.13 3.19
C LYS A 55 -2.22 -10.31 4.15
N HIS A 56 -1.93 -10.10 5.44
CA HIS A 56 -1.85 -11.17 6.42
C HIS A 56 -3.18 -11.88 6.63
N GLN A 57 -4.30 -11.15 6.67
CA GLN A 57 -5.62 -11.75 6.86
C GLN A 57 -6.25 -12.32 5.58
N GLN A 58 -5.63 -12.16 4.40
CA GLN A 58 -6.28 -12.50 3.12
C GLN A 58 -6.74 -13.96 3.04
N VAL A 59 -6.02 -14.87 3.72
CA VAL A 59 -6.31 -16.31 3.72
C VAL A 59 -7.52 -16.62 4.59
N THR A 60 -7.67 -15.93 5.72
CA THR A 60 -8.77 -16.14 6.68
C THR A 60 -10.00 -15.29 6.39
N ASN A 61 -9.84 -14.18 5.66
CA ASN A 61 -10.91 -13.26 5.28
C ASN A 61 -10.85 -12.90 3.76
N PRO A 62 -10.96 -13.90 2.86
CA PRO A 62 -10.74 -13.70 1.43
C PRO A 62 -11.81 -12.85 0.75
N LYS A 63 -13.07 -12.95 1.19
CA LYS A 63 -14.20 -12.23 0.58
C LYS A 63 -14.15 -10.72 0.86
N ASN A 64 -13.60 -10.32 2.01
CA ASN A 64 -13.49 -8.91 2.40
C ASN A 64 -12.07 -8.35 2.21
N THR A 65 -11.22 -9.03 1.43
CA THR A 65 -9.88 -8.57 1.09
C THR A 65 -9.76 -8.36 -0.42
N VAL A 66 -9.48 -7.12 -0.82
CA VAL A 66 -9.37 -6.68 -2.21
C VAL A 66 -7.90 -6.56 -2.59
N PHE A 67 -7.52 -7.19 -3.70
CA PHE A 67 -6.17 -7.15 -4.28
C PHE A 67 -6.26 -7.17 -5.81
N SER A 68 -5.18 -6.85 -6.50
CA SER A 68 -5.12 -6.78 -7.98
C SER A 68 -6.12 -5.80 -8.62
N ILE A 69 -6.66 -4.85 -7.85
CA ILE A 69 -7.72 -3.94 -8.31
C ILE A 69 -7.31 -3.12 -9.54
N LYS A 70 -6.01 -2.83 -9.70
CA LYS A 70 -5.47 -2.14 -10.89
C LYS A 70 -5.74 -2.89 -12.21
N ARG A 71 -6.02 -4.20 -12.18
CA ARG A 71 -6.42 -4.97 -13.37
C ARG A 71 -7.88 -4.75 -13.80
N PHE A 72 -8.67 -4.06 -12.98
CA PHE A 72 -10.10 -3.82 -13.17
C PHE A 72 -10.46 -2.32 -13.15
N MET A 73 -9.45 -1.45 -13.21
CA MET A 73 -9.62 0.00 -13.32
C MET A 73 -9.83 0.43 -14.77
#